data_AF-A0AAU9NWD9-F1
#
_entry.id   AF-A0AAU9NWD9-F1
#
_cell.length_a   1.000
_cell.length_b   1.000
_cell.length_c   1.000
_cell.angle_alpha   90.00
_cell.angle_beta   90.00
_cell.angle_gamma   90.00
#
_symmetry.space_group_name_H-M   'P 1'
#
loop_
_entity.id
_entity.type
_entity.pdbx_description
1 polymer ?
#
loop_
_entity_poly.entity_id
_entity_poly.type
_entity_poly.pdbx_seq_one_letter_code
_entity_poly.pdbx_strand_id
1 'polypeptide(L)'
;MEADIVVVGVGAKPLINLFTGQLEEDKGGIKTDAFFKTSVDNVYAIGDVATFPMKMYGDIRRVEHVDHSRKSAEQAVKEQGKEIGAYEYLPYSTRDDGKVVDAFLEGGTPEENKAISNVAKKQPTAPTPDSLATEGVQFASPP
;
A
#
# COMPACT_ATOMS: atom_id res chain seq x y z
N MET A 1 34.25 0.24 -13.29
CA MET A 1 34.63 0.55 -11.90
C MET A 1 35.14 -0.74 -11.27
N GLU A 2 36.19 -0.67 -10.47
CA GLU A 2 36.62 -1.80 -9.63
C GLU A 2 35.91 -1.72 -8.28
N ALA A 3 35.50 -2.86 -7.71
CA ALA A 3 34.83 -2.94 -6.42
C ALA A 3 35.14 -4.28 -5.72
N ASP A 4 35.39 -4.24 -4.41
CA ASP A 4 35.66 -5.42 -3.58
C ASP A 4 34.39 -6.19 -3.20
N ILE A 5 33.27 -5.48 -3.03
CA ILE A 5 31.94 -6.04 -2.74
C ILE A 5 30.89 -5.23 -3.48
N VAL A 6 29.92 -5.93 -4.06
CA VAL A 6 28.74 -5.34 -4.68
C VAL A 6 27.49 -5.87 -3.99
N VAL A 7 26.61 -4.96 -3.58
CA VAL A 7 25.27 -5.28 -3.06
C VAL A 7 24.26 -4.77 -4.08
N VAL A 8 23.30 -5.63 -4.45
CA VAL A 8 22.32 -5.34 -5.50
C VAL A 8 20.91 -5.45 -4.93
N GLY A 9 20.17 -4.35 -5.00
CA GLY A 9 18.74 -4.29 -4.71
C GLY A 9 18.00 -3.62 -5.85
N VAL A 10 17.58 -4.39 -6.86
CA VAL A 10 16.92 -3.90 -8.09
C VAL A 10 15.43 -4.25 -8.14
N GLY A 11 14.82 -4.40 -6.96
CA GLY A 11 13.43 -4.83 -6.80
C GLY A 11 13.25 -6.35 -6.87
N ALA A 12 12.06 -6.80 -6.44
CA ALA A 12 11.64 -8.19 -6.48
C ALA A 12 10.49 -8.37 -7.48
N LYS A 13 10.30 -9.59 -7.97
CA LYS A 13 9.13 -9.97 -8.77
C LYS A 13 8.24 -10.90 -7.93
N PRO A 14 6.90 -10.69 -7.93
CA PRO A 14 5.97 -11.63 -7.32
C PRO A 14 6.17 -13.05 -7.83
N LEU A 15 6.25 -14.01 -6.90
CA LEU A 15 6.42 -15.44 -7.22
C LEU A 15 5.06 -16.08 -7.54
N ILE A 16 4.54 -15.82 -8.74
CA ILE A 16 3.21 -16.29 -9.17
C ILE A 16 3.24 -17.45 -10.19
N ASN A 17 4.43 -17.83 -10.68
CA ASN A 17 4.60 -18.82 -11.75
C ASN A 17 3.96 -20.20 -11.47
N LEU A 18 3.81 -20.57 -10.19
CA LEU A 18 3.14 -21.82 -9.80
C LEU A 18 1.64 -21.84 -10.14
N PHE A 19 1.05 -20.67 -10.36
CA PHE A 19 -0.38 -20.46 -10.58
C PHE A 19 -0.73 -19.95 -11.98
N THR A 20 0.27 -19.84 -12.86
CA THR A 20 0.05 -19.34 -14.22
C THR A 20 -0.94 -20.21 -14.99
N GLY A 21 -1.98 -19.56 -15.53
CA GLY A 21 -3.09 -20.21 -16.24
C GLY A 21 -4.11 -20.90 -15.33
N GLN A 22 -3.93 -20.86 -14.00
CA GLN A 22 -4.85 -21.43 -13.02
C GLN A 22 -5.67 -20.34 -12.31
N LEU A 23 -5.08 -19.15 -12.11
CA LEU A 23 -5.73 -18.00 -11.48
C LEU A 23 -5.76 -16.80 -12.44
N GLU A 24 -6.72 -15.90 -12.27
CA GLU A 24 -6.69 -14.60 -12.94
C GLU A 24 -5.50 -13.77 -12.43
N GLU A 25 -4.72 -13.21 -13.35
CA GLU A 25 -3.58 -12.35 -13.06
C GLU A 25 -3.85 -10.94 -13.58
N ASP A 26 -3.41 -9.91 -12.84
CA ASP A 26 -3.45 -8.52 -13.26
C ASP A 26 -2.28 -7.74 -12.62
N LYS A 27 -1.74 -6.73 -13.31
CA LYS A 27 -0.64 -5.86 -12.84
C LYS A 27 0.56 -6.61 -12.25
N GLY A 28 0.85 -7.80 -12.78
CA GLY A 28 1.97 -8.65 -12.35
C GLY A 28 1.76 -9.37 -11.02
N GLY A 29 0.51 -9.51 -10.57
CA GLY A 29 0.12 -10.29 -9.40
C GLY A 29 -1.15 -11.10 -9.66
N ILE A 30 -1.57 -11.88 -8.67
CA ILE A 30 -2.82 -12.63 -8.65
C ILE A 30 -3.96 -11.66 -8.36
N LYS A 31 -4.93 -11.58 -9.26
CA LYS A 31 -6.09 -10.72 -9.10
C LYS A 31 -7.01 -11.27 -8.01
N THR A 32 -7.48 -10.38 -7.14
CA THR A 32 -8.41 -10.71 -6.07
C THR A 32 -9.59 -9.74 -6.02
N ASP A 33 -10.63 -10.15 -5.30
CA ASP A 33 -11.66 -9.24 -4.82
C ASP A 33 -11.20 -8.42 -3.60
N ALA A 34 -12.11 -7.63 -3.01
CA ALA A 34 -11.87 -6.81 -1.83
C ALA A 34 -11.71 -7.61 -0.51
N PHE A 35 -11.84 -8.93 -0.58
CA PHE A 35 -11.68 -9.88 0.52
C PHE A 35 -10.51 -10.85 0.27
N PHE A 36 -9.69 -10.56 -0.74
CA PHE A 36 -8.53 -11.34 -1.14
C PHE A 36 -8.83 -12.73 -1.72
N LYS A 37 -10.08 -12.98 -2.11
CA LYS A 37 -10.46 -14.19 -2.85
C LYS A 37 -9.98 -14.08 -4.29
N THR A 38 -9.40 -15.15 -4.80
CA THR A 38 -8.97 -15.25 -6.21
C THR A 38 -10.14 -15.65 -7.11
N SER A 39 -9.87 -15.89 -8.39
CA SER A 39 -10.86 -16.44 -9.34
C SER A 39 -11.27 -17.89 -9.05
N VAL A 40 -10.59 -18.59 -8.13
CA VAL A 40 -10.90 -19.96 -7.74
C VAL A 40 -11.43 -19.98 -6.31
N ASP A 41 -12.54 -20.69 -6.11
CA ASP A 41 -13.20 -20.82 -4.81
C ASP A 41 -12.24 -21.35 -3.74
N ASN A 42 -12.31 -20.74 -2.56
CA ASN A 42 -11.49 -21.06 -1.38
C ASN A 42 -9.97 -20.87 -1.57
N VAL A 43 -9.53 -20.21 -2.64
CA VAL A 43 -8.13 -19.81 -2.85
C VAL A 43 -8.02 -18.30 -2.66
N TYR A 44 -7.03 -17.89 -1.84
CA TYR A 44 -6.78 -16.49 -1.47
C TYR A 44 -5.35 -16.08 -1.82
N ALA A 45 -5.17 -14.81 -2.19
CA ALA A 45 -3.84 -14.23 -2.42
C ALA A 45 -3.71 -12.92 -1.61
N ILE A 46 -2.60 -12.77 -0.88
CA ILE A 46 -2.37 -11.65 0.05
C ILE A 46 -0.93 -11.11 -0.09
N GLY A 47 -0.67 -9.92 0.43
CA GLY A 47 0.66 -9.30 0.37
C GLY A 47 1.13 -9.01 -1.05
N ASP A 48 2.44 -9.09 -1.28
CA ASP A 48 3.10 -8.62 -2.50
C ASP A 48 2.58 -9.25 -3.80
N VAL A 49 2.02 -10.45 -3.72
CA VAL A 49 1.45 -11.17 -4.88
C VAL A 49 0.02 -10.74 -5.21
N ALA A 50 -0.67 -10.03 -4.31
CA ALA A 50 -2.08 -9.70 -4.47
C ALA A 50 -2.30 -8.41 -5.27
N THR A 51 -3.11 -8.50 -6.31
CA THR A 51 -3.64 -7.37 -7.06
C THR A 51 -5.11 -7.19 -6.68
N PHE A 52 -5.41 -6.16 -5.88
CA PHE A 52 -6.70 -5.98 -5.22
C PHE A 52 -7.33 -4.61 -5.51
N PRO A 53 -8.67 -4.47 -5.38
CA PRO A 53 -9.34 -3.19 -5.51
C PRO A 53 -8.95 -2.26 -4.36
N MET A 54 -8.26 -1.17 -4.68
CA MET A 54 -7.87 -0.15 -3.72
C MET A 54 -8.95 0.92 -3.61
N LYS A 55 -9.88 0.69 -2.68
CA LYS A 55 -11.10 1.50 -2.49
C LYS A 55 -10.86 3.01 -2.46
N MET A 56 -9.78 3.48 -1.82
CA MET A 56 -9.46 4.91 -1.72
C MET A 56 -9.27 5.59 -3.09
N TYR A 57 -8.65 4.89 -4.04
CA TYR A 57 -8.33 5.46 -5.36
C TYR A 57 -9.28 5.00 -6.46
N GLY A 58 -10.19 4.07 -6.15
CA GLY A 58 -11.17 3.56 -7.11
C GLY A 58 -10.55 2.74 -8.25
N ASP A 59 -9.31 2.27 -8.07
CA ASP A 59 -8.57 1.47 -9.05
C ASP A 59 -8.07 0.15 -8.44
N ILE A 60 -7.52 -0.72 -9.28
CA ILE A 60 -6.92 -1.99 -8.87
C ILE A 60 -5.40 -1.81 -8.80
N ARG A 61 -4.76 -2.28 -7.71
CA ARG A 61 -3.33 -2.12 -7.49
C ARG A 61 -2.70 -3.33 -6.82
N ARG A 62 -1.38 -3.40 -6.95
CA ARG A 62 -0.47 -4.29 -6.22
C ARG A 62 0.55 -3.41 -5.49
N VAL A 63 0.88 -3.74 -4.24
CA VAL A 63 1.83 -2.96 -3.42
C VAL A 63 2.77 -3.91 -2.68
N GLU A 64 4.00 -3.48 -2.44
CA GLU A 64 5.05 -4.26 -1.77
C GLU A 64 5.36 -3.64 -0.40
N HIS A 65 4.33 -3.57 0.45
CA HIS A 65 4.39 -2.91 1.76
C HIS A 65 4.18 -3.92 2.89
N VAL A 66 5.06 -3.93 3.89
CA VAL A 66 4.96 -4.85 5.05
C VAL A 66 3.63 -4.67 5.80
N ASP A 67 3.14 -3.44 5.93
CA ASP A 67 1.84 -3.16 6.55
C ASP A 67 0.66 -3.72 5.74
N HIS A 68 0.73 -3.65 4.40
CA HIS A 68 -0.25 -4.29 3.53
C HIS A 68 -0.27 -5.79 3.79
N SER A 69 0.88 -6.47 3.74
CA SER A 69 0.99 -7.92 3.92
C SER A 69 0.36 -8.40 5.22
N ARG A 70 0.57 -7.67 6.33
CA ARG A 70 -0.08 -7.96 7.62
C ARG A 70 -1.59 -7.78 7.56
N LYS A 71 -2.06 -6.62 7.09
CA LYS A 71 -3.49 -6.27 7.07
C LYS A 71 -4.28 -7.14 6.09
N SER A 72 -3.71 -7.49 4.94
CA SER A 72 -4.34 -8.39 3.98
C SER A 72 -4.49 -9.80 4.53
N ALA A 73 -3.50 -10.30 5.28
CA ALA A 73 -3.58 -11.59 5.95
C ALA A 73 -4.73 -11.61 6.97
N GLU A 74 -4.82 -10.56 7.81
CA GLU A 74 -5.93 -10.43 8.77
C GLU A 74 -7.30 -10.40 8.08
N GLN A 75 -7.42 -9.68 6.97
CA GLN A 75 -8.68 -9.57 6.23
C GLN A 75 -9.10 -10.92 5.65
N ALA A 76 -8.18 -11.65 4.99
CA ALA A 76 -8.48 -12.94 4.39
C ALA A 76 -8.94 -13.99 5.42
N VAL A 77 -8.38 -13.95 6.64
CA VAL A 77 -8.79 -14.84 7.73
C VAL A 77 -10.17 -14.46 8.29
N LYS A 78 -10.46 -13.16 8.44
CA LYS A 78 -11.76 -12.70 8.98
C LYS A 78 -12.93 -13.08 8.08
N GLU A 79 -12.71 -13.10 6.76
CA GLU A 79 -13.72 -13.50 5.77
C GLU A 79 -14.14 -14.98 5.91
N GLN A 80 -13.26 -15.85 6.42
CA GLN A 80 -13.56 -17.28 6.57
C GLN A 80 -14.54 -17.59 7.73
N GLY A 81 -15.13 -16.59 8.41
CA GLY A 81 -16.03 -16.87 9.52
C GLY A 81 -17.05 -15.82 9.94
N LYS A 82 -17.09 -14.61 9.35
CA LYS A 82 -18.05 -13.54 9.70
C LYS A 82 -18.34 -12.59 8.52
N GLU A 83 -19.52 -11.97 8.50
CA GLU A 83 -19.78 -10.78 7.65
C GLU A 83 -18.83 -9.64 8.06
N ILE A 84 -17.94 -9.26 7.15
CA ILE A 84 -17.00 -8.14 7.35
C ILE A 84 -17.09 -7.13 6.20
N GLY A 85 -16.72 -5.88 6.49
CA GLY A 85 -16.61 -4.84 5.48
C GLY A 85 -15.40 -5.03 4.55
N ALA A 86 -15.47 -4.43 3.36
CA ALA A 86 -14.41 -4.47 2.35
C ALA A 86 -13.07 -3.90 2.86
N TYR A 87 -11.96 -4.45 2.34
CA TYR A 87 -10.60 -4.01 2.68
C TYR A 87 -10.36 -2.54 2.32
N GLU A 88 -9.83 -1.78 3.27
CA GLU A 88 -9.50 -0.36 3.10
C GLU A 88 -8.02 -0.13 3.45
N TYR A 89 -7.21 0.09 2.42
CA TYR A 89 -5.75 0.28 2.53
C TYR A 89 -5.33 1.70 2.13
N LEU A 90 -4.30 2.19 2.82
CA LEU A 90 -3.72 3.52 2.67
C LEU A 90 -2.23 3.36 2.28
N PRO A 91 -1.84 3.63 1.01
CA PRO A 91 -0.43 3.65 0.57
C PRO A 91 0.34 4.91 1.01
N TYR A 92 1.57 5.11 0.48
CA TYR A 92 2.51 6.23 0.74
C TYR A 92 3.06 6.94 -0.56
N SER A 93 2.58 8.11 -1.04
CA SER A 93 3.14 9.10 -2.04
C SER A 93 2.21 10.30 -2.46
N THR A 94 2.72 11.52 -2.80
CA THR A 94 1.94 12.74 -3.20
C THR A 94 1.44 12.79 -4.68
N ARG A 95 0.47 13.69 -5.03
CA ARG A 95 -0.15 13.87 -6.38
C ARG A 95 0.07 15.27 -6.99
N ASP A 96 -0.04 15.35 -8.32
CA ASP A 96 0.21 16.54 -9.17
C ASP A 96 -0.81 17.69 -9.04
N ASP A 97 -1.94 17.48 -8.36
CA ASP A 97 -2.99 18.50 -8.13
C ASP A 97 -2.73 19.37 -6.88
N GLY A 98 -1.54 19.26 -6.30
CA GLY A 98 -1.14 20.00 -5.10
C GLY A 98 -1.76 19.46 -3.81
N LYS A 99 -2.51 18.36 -3.84
CA LYS A 99 -3.01 17.71 -2.63
C LYS A 99 -1.98 16.76 -2.05
N VAL A 100 -1.84 16.84 -0.73
CA VAL A 100 -1.11 15.84 0.05
C VAL A 100 -2.00 14.61 0.17
N VAL A 101 -2.03 13.79 -0.87
CA VAL A 101 -2.73 12.51 -0.79
C VAL A 101 -2.03 11.53 0.14
N ASP A 102 -0.82 11.87 0.59
CA ASP A 102 0.03 10.94 1.31
C ASP A 102 1.27 11.54 1.96
N ALA A 103 1.81 10.84 2.95
CA ALA A 103 2.94 11.30 3.77
C ALA A 103 3.79 10.14 4.30
N PHE A 104 5.11 10.24 4.13
CA PHE A 104 6.09 9.28 4.64
C PHE A 104 6.97 9.94 5.72
N LEU A 105 7.20 9.24 6.83
CA LEU A 105 8.08 9.68 7.91
C LEU A 105 8.89 8.48 8.41
N GLU A 106 10.20 8.51 8.20
CA GLU A 106 11.13 7.52 8.75
C GLU A 106 11.70 8.05 10.08
N GLY A 107 11.70 7.22 11.13
CA GLY A 107 12.21 7.60 12.46
C GLY A 107 11.29 8.49 13.30
N GLY A 108 10.04 8.71 12.87
CA GLY A 108 9.06 9.50 13.59
C GLY A 108 8.58 8.85 14.90
N THR A 109 8.26 9.68 15.88
CA THR A 109 7.54 9.29 17.10
C THR A 109 6.14 8.76 16.78
N PRO A 110 5.50 7.97 17.66
CA PRO A 110 4.12 7.52 17.47
C PRO A 110 3.13 8.66 17.17
N GLU A 111 3.33 9.82 17.80
CA GLU A 111 2.53 11.03 17.61
C GLU A 111 2.70 11.60 16.20
N GLU A 112 3.94 11.72 15.71
CA GLU A 112 4.23 12.20 14.37
C GLU A 112 3.72 11.22 13.30
N ASN A 113 3.88 9.91 13.52
CA ASN A 113 3.32 8.86 12.66
C ASN A 113 1.79 8.93 12.58
N LYS A 114 1.12 9.29 13.68
CA LYS A 114 -0.33 9.50 13.71
C LYS A 114 -0.73 10.78 12.98
N ALA A 115 0.07 11.84 13.12
CA ALA A 115 -0.14 13.12 12.45
C ALA A 115 -0.05 12.98 10.92
N ILE A 116 1.02 12.36 10.41
CA ILE A 116 1.17 12.13 8.96
C ILE A 116 0.10 11.18 8.40
N SER A 117 -0.36 10.20 9.18
CA SER A 117 -1.50 9.35 8.80
C SER A 117 -2.81 10.14 8.64
N ASN A 118 -3.02 11.15 9.48
CA ASN A 118 -4.21 12.01 9.38
C ASN A 118 -4.16 12.94 8.17
N VAL A 119 -2.98 13.41 7.78
CA VAL A 119 -2.77 14.21 6.57
C VAL A 119 -3.15 13.39 5.33
N ALA A 120 -2.61 12.17 5.19
CA ALA A 120 -2.93 11.28 4.07
C ALA A 120 -4.42 10.97 3.96
N LYS A 121 -5.11 10.78 5.10
CA LYS A 121 -6.57 10.56 5.13
C LYS A 121 -7.38 11.79 4.73
N LYS A 122 -6.97 12.98 5.15
CA LYS A 122 -7.72 14.22 4.92
C LYS A 122 -7.43 14.85 3.56
N GLN A 123 -6.34 14.46 2.92
CA GLN A 123 -5.88 14.96 1.63
C GLN A 123 -5.89 16.50 1.52
N PRO A 124 -5.29 17.23 2.48
CA PRO A 124 -5.28 18.69 2.46
C PRO A 124 -4.47 19.23 1.28
N THR A 125 -4.84 20.41 0.80
CA THR A 125 -4.06 21.13 -0.21
C THR A 125 -2.76 21.64 0.41
N ALA A 126 -1.63 21.34 -0.23
CA ALA A 126 -0.35 21.89 0.14
C ALA A 126 -0.24 23.36 -0.30
N PRO A 127 0.31 24.28 0.53
CA PRO A 127 0.48 25.68 0.13
C PRO A 127 1.44 25.82 -1.05
N THR A 128 2.60 25.15 -0.99
CA THR A 128 3.60 25.03 -2.06
C THR A 128 4.45 23.76 -1.87
N PRO A 129 5.04 23.18 -2.93
CA PRO A 129 5.99 22.06 -2.80
C PRO A 129 7.18 22.37 -1.87
N ASP A 130 7.69 23.60 -1.89
CA ASP A 130 8.83 24.03 -1.08
C ASP A 130 8.51 24.07 0.43
N SER A 131 7.27 24.43 0.79
CA SER A 131 6.82 24.41 2.19
C SER A 131 6.72 23.01 2.77
N LEU A 132 6.32 22.02 1.97
CA LEU A 132 6.28 20.62 2.39
C LEU A 132 7.68 20.04 2.58
N ALA A 133 8.63 20.42 1.71
CA ALA A 133 10.00 19.94 1.76
C ALA A 133 10.74 20.41 3.03
N THR A 134 10.35 21.55 3.58
CA THR A 134 11.04 22.19 4.72
C THR A 134 10.33 21.93 6.06
N GLU A 135 9.00 21.85 6.06
CA GLU A 135 8.19 21.85 7.30
C GLU A 135 7.17 20.69 7.37
N GLY A 136 7.40 19.59 6.64
CA GLY A 136 6.43 18.49 6.48
C GLY A 136 5.85 17.91 7.78
N VAL A 137 6.63 17.84 8.87
CA VAL A 137 6.13 17.38 10.18
C VAL A 137 5.26 18.43 10.86
N GLN A 138 5.61 19.72 10.78
CA GLN A 138 4.79 20.82 11.34
C GLN A 138 3.48 20.99 10.56
N PHE A 139 3.48 20.74 9.25
CA PHE A 139 2.27 20.68 8.46
C PHE A 139 1.32 19.57 8.93
N ALA A 140 1.87 18.42 9.34
CA ALA A 140 1.08 17.31 9.87
C ALA A 140 0.60 17.53 11.32
N SER A 141 1.34 18.33 12.09
CA SER A 141 1.10 18.63 13.50
C SER A 141 1.06 20.14 13.75
N PRO A 142 0.04 20.87 13.28
CA PRO A 142 -0.12 22.27 13.61
C PRO A 142 -0.30 22.46 15.13
N PRO A 143 0.14 23.59 15.71
CA PRO A 143 0.08 23.86 17.14
C PRO A 143 -1.35 23.87 17.72
#